data_AF-A0A7S8HZ16-F1
#
_entry.id   AF-A0A7S8HZ16-F1
#
_cell.length_a   1.000
_cell.length_b   1.000
_cell.length_c   1.000
_cell.angle_alpha   90.00
_cell.angle_beta   90.00
_cell.angle_gamma   90.00
#
_symmetry.space_group_name_H-M   'P 1'
#
loop_
_entity.id
_entity.type
_entity.pdbx_description
1 polymer ?
#
loop_
_entity_poly.entity_id
_entity_poly.type
_entity_poly.pdbx_seq_one_letter_code
_entity_poly.pdbx_strand_id
1 'polypeptide(L)'
;MFFLVNYLLLFATLVSARGCNIVTNLTCTSGAHIIVIRGSLEPQGPGIIGVVAQRISSRISNSDISSLQYPAIYDPYKPSQTEGVRALTKVLKQHATLCPKTKMIILGFSQGAHIAADVMCGASSVGFTATKPQPLNITNKVAAIILMGDPSTTKGQAFHVGSSKGDGIFPRQKPNGCRYVSGKPMSFCNAGDPFCEAGGRDLSTHMRYVSAHGQTATDFAVSMFHLA
;
A
#
# COMPACT_ATOMS: atom_id res chain seq x y z
N MET A 1 -35.98 30.29 -61.65
CA MET A 1 -34.80 29.46 -61.29
C MET A 1 -34.46 29.76 -59.83
N PHE A 2 -35.17 29.11 -58.91
CA PHE A 2 -34.98 29.16 -57.46
C PHE A 2 -34.44 27.80 -57.02
N PHE A 3 -33.49 27.74 -56.08
CA PHE A 3 -33.25 26.69 -55.06
C PHE A 3 -31.91 27.05 -54.38
N LEU A 4 -31.95 27.76 -53.24
CA LEU A 4 -32.01 27.28 -51.84
C LEU A 4 -30.61 27.08 -51.22
N VAL A 5 -30.27 27.99 -50.30
CA VAL A 5 -29.06 28.01 -49.47
C VAL A 5 -29.23 26.99 -48.34
N ASN A 6 -28.34 26.00 -48.25
CA ASN A 6 -28.32 25.05 -47.14
C ASN A 6 -27.51 25.62 -45.96
N TYR A 7 -28.20 25.88 -44.85
CA TYR A 7 -27.60 26.21 -43.56
C TYR A 7 -27.03 24.96 -42.89
N LEU A 8 -25.73 24.96 -42.58
CA LEU A 8 -25.11 23.95 -41.72
C LEU A 8 -25.37 24.32 -40.25
N LEU A 9 -26.26 23.60 -39.58
CA LEU A 9 -26.49 23.72 -38.14
C LEU A 9 -25.37 23.00 -37.37
N LEU A 10 -24.47 23.77 -36.75
CA LEU A 10 -23.52 23.28 -35.75
C LEU A 10 -24.25 22.95 -34.45
N PHE A 11 -24.43 21.67 -34.15
CA PHE A 11 -24.82 21.21 -32.81
C PHE A 11 -23.63 21.31 -31.87
N ALA A 12 -23.56 22.36 -31.06
CA ALA A 12 -22.64 22.42 -29.92
C ALA A 12 -23.19 21.53 -28.80
N THR A 13 -22.59 20.36 -28.60
CA THR A 13 -22.88 19.52 -27.43
C THR A 13 -22.28 20.18 -26.19
N LEU A 14 -23.14 20.70 -25.31
CA LEU A 14 -22.76 21.11 -23.96
C LEU A 14 -22.34 19.88 -23.18
N VAL A 15 -21.03 19.66 -23.04
CA VAL A 15 -20.49 18.75 -22.04
C VAL A 15 -20.80 19.35 -20.68
N SER A 16 -21.79 18.81 -19.98
CA SER A 16 -22.01 19.12 -18.57
C SER A 16 -20.75 18.71 -17.81
N ALA A 17 -19.96 19.68 -17.36
CA ALA A 17 -18.93 19.45 -16.38
C ALA A 17 -19.63 18.93 -15.13
N ARG A 18 -19.61 17.61 -14.92
CA ARG A 18 -19.92 17.05 -13.61
C ARG A 18 -18.91 17.67 -12.66
N GLY A 19 -19.39 18.61 -11.84
CA GLY A 19 -18.61 19.21 -10.78
C GLY A 19 -17.89 18.08 -10.04
N CYS A 20 -16.58 18.26 -9.88
CA CYS A 20 -15.83 17.45 -8.95
C CYS A 20 -16.54 17.65 -7.59
N ASN A 21 -17.31 16.65 -7.16
CA ASN A 21 -17.70 16.55 -5.77
C ASN A 21 -16.37 16.40 -5.02
N ILE A 22 -15.82 17.52 -4.56
CA ILE A 22 -14.83 17.51 -3.51
C ILE A 22 -15.55 16.76 -2.39
N VAL A 23 -15.08 15.56 -2.08
CA VAL A 23 -15.54 14.83 -0.89
C VAL A 23 -15.07 15.69 0.29
N THR A 24 -15.93 16.61 0.72
CA THR A 24 -15.69 17.57 1.79
C THR A 24 -15.98 16.97 3.16
N ASN A 25 -16.51 15.75 3.23
CA ASN A 25 -16.82 15.05 4.48
C ASN A 25 -16.08 13.72 4.56
N LEU A 26 -14.76 13.78 4.74
CA LEU A 26 -14.05 12.65 5.33
C LEU A 26 -14.30 12.71 6.85
N THR A 27 -15.16 11.84 7.37
CA THR A 27 -15.31 11.70 8.82
C THR A 27 -14.08 11.00 9.36
N CYS A 28 -13.25 11.72 10.13
CA CYS A 28 -12.06 11.13 10.73
C CYS A 28 -12.46 10.12 11.80
N THR A 29 -11.92 8.92 11.66
CA THR A 29 -12.16 7.84 12.61
C THR A 29 -11.40 8.09 13.92
N SER A 30 -12.00 7.72 15.06
CA SER A 30 -11.37 7.90 16.38
C SER A 30 -10.45 6.74 16.78
N GLY A 31 -10.58 5.60 16.12
CA GLY A 31 -9.62 4.50 16.14
C GLY A 31 -8.55 4.65 15.05
N ALA A 32 -8.13 3.51 14.47
CA ALA A 32 -7.14 3.48 13.40
C ALA A 32 -7.79 3.62 12.02
N HIS A 33 -7.10 4.33 11.13
CA HIS A 33 -7.34 4.23 9.69
C HIS A 33 -6.47 3.14 9.08
N ILE A 34 -7.06 1.99 8.76
CA ILE A 34 -6.32 0.83 8.28
C ILE A 34 -6.34 0.82 6.75
N ILE A 35 -5.18 1.03 6.14
CA ILE A 35 -5.01 1.08 4.69
C ILE A 35 -4.49 -0.27 4.22
N VAL A 36 -5.23 -0.92 3.33
CA VAL A 36 -4.91 -2.22 2.77
C VAL A 36 -4.47 -2.10 1.32
N ILE A 37 -3.34 -2.70 0.98
CA ILE A 37 -2.78 -2.71 -0.38
C ILE A 37 -2.64 -4.17 -0.81
N ARG A 38 -3.57 -4.60 -1.68
CA ARG A 38 -3.62 -5.96 -2.23
C ARG A 38 -2.41 -6.30 -3.08
N GLY A 39 -2.14 -7.58 -3.28
CA GLY A 39 -1.16 -8.12 -4.21
C GLY A 39 -1.65 -8.16 -5.66
N SER A 40 -0.76 -8.57 -6.56
CA SER A 40 -1.07 -8.67 -7.99
C SER A 40 -2.23 -9.64 -8.25
N LEU A 41 -3.07 -9.31 -9.24
CA LEU A 41 -4.22 -10.09 -9.71
C LEU A 41 -5.37 -10.25 -8.71
N GLU A 42 -5.22 -9.76 -7.49
CA GLU A 42 -6.33 -9.70 -6.54
C GLU A 42 -7.40 -8.69 -7.05
N PRO A 43 -8.70 -8.99 -6.92
CA PRO A 43 -9.75 -8.03 -7.22
C PRO A 43 -9.62 -6.74 -6.41
N GLN A 44 -10.11 -5.62 -6.94
CA GLN A 44 -10.12 -4.36 -6.19
C GLN A 44 -10.86 -4.53 -4.86
N GLY A 45 -10.17 -4.21 -3.77
CA GLY A 45 -10.61 -4.52 -2.42
C GLY A 45 -9.44 -4.86 -1.52
N PRO A 46 -9.70 -5.47 -0.35
CA PRO A 46 -8.68 -5.67 0.67
C PRO A 46 -7.75 -6.86 0.38
N GLY A 47 -8.08 -7.72 -0.59
CA GLY A 47 -7.31 -8.94 -0.88
C GLY A 47 -7.21 -9.88 0.32
N ILE A 48 -6.28 -10.84 0.26
CA ILE A 48 -6.08 -11.84 1.30
C ILE A 48 -5.66 -11.23 2.64
N ILE A 49 -4.87 -10.15 2.61
CA ILE A 49 -4.40 -9.48 3.84
C ILE A 49 -5.52 -8.71 4.54
N GLY A 50 -6.68 -8.55 3.90
CA GLY A 50 -7.91 -8.03 4.50
C GLY A 50 -8.33 -8.73 5.78
N VAL A 51 -8.03 -10.03 5.93
CA VAL A 51 -8.29 -10.77 7.17
C VAL A 51 -7.53 -10.17 8.35
N VAL A 52 -6.26 -9.76 8.14
CA VAL A 52 -5.46 -9.10 9.17
C VAL A 52 -6.04 -7.72 9.49
N ALA A 53 -6.51 -6.98 8.49
CA ALA A 53 -7.17 -5.68 8.66
C ALA A 53 -8.43 -5.80 9.54
N GLN A 54 -9.29 -6.78 9.27
CA GLN A 54 -10.51 -7.04 10.04
C GLN A 54 -10.18 -7.40 11.49
N ARG A 55 -9.18 -8.26 11.72
CA ARG A 55 -8.72 -8.62 13.07
C ARG A 55 -8.23 -7.39 13.84
N ILE A 56 -7.47 -6.49 13.20
CA ILE A 56 -7.02 -5.24 13.82
C ILE A 56 -8.22 -4.33 14.14
N SER A 57 -9.11 -4.10 13.18
CA SER A 57 -10.30 -3.26 13.36
C SER A 57 -11.20 -3.77 14.50
N SER A 58 -11.34 -5.09 14.67
CA SER A 58 -12.11 -5.67 15.77
C SER A 58 -11.51 -5.43 17.17
N ARG A 59 -10.22 -5.11 17.25
CA ARG A 59 -9.48 -4.90 18.51
C ARG A 59 -9.19 -3.43 18.79
N ILE A 60 -9.43 -2.55 17.82
CA ILE A 60 -9.29 -1.10 17.96
C ILE A 60 -10.65 -0.50 17.62
N SER A 61 -11.46 -0.26 18.65
CA SER A 61 -12.80 0.29 18.51
C SER A 61 -12.82 1.56 17.67
N ASN A 62 -13.89 1.74 16.89
CA ASN A 62 -14.05 2.86 15.97
C ASN A 62 -12.90 2.97 14.96
N SER A 63 -12.37 1.86 14.43
CA SER A 63 -11.44 1.89 13.29
C SER A 63 -12.19 1.72 11.98
N ASP A 64 -11.65 2.27 10.90
CA ASP A 64 -12.14 2.00 9.54
C ASP A 64 -11.06 1.29 8.70
N ILE A 65 -11.49 0.66 7.61
CA ILE A 65 -10.62 -0.04 6.66
C ILE A 65 -10.83 0.57 5.28
N SER A 66 -9.76 0.99 4.64
CA SER A 66 -9.74 1.42 3.24
C SER A 66 -8.85 0.50 2.41
N SER A 67 -9.20 0.32 1.13
CA SER A 67 -8.38 -0.43 0.18
C SER A 67 -7.81 0.52 -0.86
N LEU A 68 -6.49 0.47 -1.08
CA LEU A 68 -5.83 1.31 -2.06
C LEU A 68 -6.38 1.01 -3.46
N GLN A 69 -6.78 2.06 -4.16
CA GLN A 69 -7.17 2.00 -5.56
C GLN A 69 -5.90 2.09 -6.41
N TYR A 70 -5.53 1.00 -7.06
CA TYR A 70 -4.40 0.91 -7.98
C TYR A 70 -4.54 -0.34 -8.88
N PRO A 71 -3.77 -0.47 -9.98
CA PRO A 71 -4.02 -1.53 -10.96
C PRO A 71 -3.83 -2.97 -10.45
N ALA A 72 -2.84 -3.22 -9.59
CA ALA A 72 -2.44 -4.57 -9.15
C ALA A 72 -2.19 -5.57 -10.30
N ILE A 73 -1.61 -5.12 -11.40
CA ILE A 73 -1.28 -5.95 -12.56
C ILE A 73 0.06 -6.67 -12.32
N TYR A 74 0.13 -7.96 -12.64
CA TYR A 74 1.37 -8.74 -12.57
C TYR A 74 2.28 -8.47 -13.76
N ASP A 75 1.75 -8.42 -14.97
CA ASP A 75 2.50 -8.15 -16.20
C ASP A 75 1.73 -7.16 -17.11
N PRO A 76 2.24 -5.93 -17.33
CA PRO A 76 3.51 -5.40 -16.85
C PRO A 76 3.48 -4.96 -15.37
N TYR A 77 4.40 -5.49 -14.55
CA TYR A 77 4.48 -5.22 -13.11
C TYR A 77 4.81 -3.75 -12.77
N LYS A 78 5.87 -3.21 -13.40
CA LYS A 78 6.47 -1.92 -13.02
C LYS A 78 5.49 -0.75 -13.10
N PRO A 79 4.72 -0.56 -14.20
CA PRO A 79 3.73 0.51 -14.27
C PRO A 79 2.66 0.41 -13.17
N SER A 80 2.21 -0.80 -12.85
CA SER A 80 1.24 -1.04 -11.77
C SER A 80 1.78 -0.66 -10.41
N GLN A 81 2.98 -1.14 -10.06
CA GLN A 81 3.65 -0.79 -8.81
C GLN A 81 3.90 0.71 -8.70
N THR A 82 4.34 1.35 -9.79
CA THR A 82 4.64 2.79 -9.83
C THR A 82 3.37 3.64 -9.63
N GLU A 83 2.24 3.24 -10.22
CA GLU A 83 0.95 3.88 -9.94
C GLU A 83 0.50 3.66 -8.50
N GLY A 84 0.70 2.46 -7.95
CA GLY A 84 0.44 2.17 -6.54
C GLY A 84 1.22 3.07 -5.58
N VAL A 85 2.51 3.30 -5.84
CA VAL A 85 3.35 4.23 -5.06
C VAL A 85 2.80 5.65 -5.10
N ARG A 86 2.38 6.13 -6.28
CA ARG A 86 1.74 7.45 -6.42
C ARG A 86 0.42 7.53 -5.65
N ALA A 87 -0.45 6.53 -5.82
CA ALA A 87 -1.75 6.47 -5.18
C ALA A 87 -1.63 6.46 -3.64
N LEU A 88 -0.79 5.59 -3.08
CA LEU A 88 -0.60 5.51 -1.63
C LEU A 88 0.03 6.79 -1.08
N THR A 89 1.02 7.37 -1.77
CA THR A 89 1.60 8.67 -1.37
C THR A 89 0.54 9.76 -1.28
N LYS A 90 -0.40 9.80 -2.23
CA LYS A 90 -1.52 10.75 -2.22
C LYS A 90 -2.46 10.50 -1.04
N VAL A 91 -2.86 9.25 -0.80
CA VAL A 91 -3.73 8.86 0.33
C VAL A 91 -3.11 9.26 1.67
N LEU A 92 -1.83 8.93 1.90
CA LEU A 92 -1.16 9.26 3.16
C LEU A 92 -1.08 10.77 3.40
N LYS A 93 -0.76 11.56 2.36
CA LYS A 93 -0.72 13.03 2.45
C LYS A 93 -2.08 13.63 2.73
N GLN A 94 -3.11 13.15 2.03
CA GLN A 94 -4.49 13.61 2.23
C GLN A 94 -4.97 13.30 3.65
N HIS A 95 -4.79 12.07 4.11
CA HIS A 95 -5.20 11.66 5.44
C HIS A 95 -4.42 12.42 6.53
N ALA A 96 -3.12 12.62 6.35
CA ALA A 96 -2.30 13.38 7.28
C ALA A 96 -2.70 14.86 7.42
N THR A 97 -3.39 15.42 6.43
CA THR A 97 -3.91 16.80 6.44
C THR A 97 -5.34 16.85 6.97
N LEU A 98 -6.22 15.96 6.48
CA LEU A 98 -7.64 15.97 6.82
C LEU A 98 -7.92 15.40 8.21
N CYS A 99 -7.18 14.35 8.60
CA CYS A 99 -7.35 13.65 9.87
C CYS A 99 -6.03 13.62 10.66
N PRO A 100 -5.50 14.78 11.08
CA PRO A 100 -4.16 14.87 11.63
C PRO A 100 -3.97 14.15 12.98
N LYS A 101 -5.07 13.86 13.69
CA LYS A 101 -5.10 13.13 14.96
C LYS A 101 -5.26 11.62 14.80
N THR A 102 -5.79 11.17 13.65
CA THR A 102 -6.06 9.75 13.40
C THR A 102 -4.77 9.05 12.99
N LYS A 103 -4.44 7.94 13.66
CA LYS A 103 -3.28 7.11 13.30
C LYS A 103 -3.63 6.15 12.17
N MET A 104 -2.67 5.95 11.28
CA MET A 104 -2.78 5.02 10.15
C MET A 104 -2.04 3.72 10.47
N ILE A 105 -2.60 2.60 10.01
CA ILE A 105 -1.93 1.29 9.96
C ILE A 105 -1.89 0.88 8.49
N ILE A 106 -0.72 0.52 7.98
CA ILE A 106 -0.53 0.19 6.56
C ILE A 106 -0.28 -1.31 6.43
N LEU A 107 -1.08 -2.00 5.62
CA LEU A 107 -0.96 -3.43 5.38
C LEU A 107 -0.75 -3.67 3.88
N GLY A 108 0.37 -4.30 3.51
CA GLY A 108 0.69 -4.63 2.13
C GLY A 108 0.96 -6.12 1.94
N PHE A 109 0.41 -6.71 0.89
CA PHE A 109 0.69 -8.07 0.46
C PHE A 109 1.34 -8.07 -0.92
N SER A 110 2.44 -8.83 -1.11
CA SER A 110 3.12 -9.02 -2.39
C SER A 110 3.46 -7.68 -3.09
N GLN A 111 2.89 -7.38 -4.26
CA GLN A 111 3.03 -6.05 -4.90
C GLN A 111 2.60 -4.89 -4.00
N GLY A 112 1.58 -5.07 -3.16
CA GLY A 112 1.18 -4.07 -2.18
C GLY A 112 2.18 -3.87 -1.05
N ALA A 113 2.92 -4.92 -0.69
CA ALA A 113 4.03 -4.82 0.26
C ALA A 113 5.20 -4.01 -0.35
N HIS A 114 5.51 -4.24 -1.63
CA HIS A 114 6.48 -3.43 -2.38
C HIS A 114 6.08 -1.95 -2.38
N ILE A 115 4.82 -1.65 -2.71
CA ILE A 115 4.28 -0.29 -2.73
C ILE A 115 4.41 0.38 -1.35
N ALA A 116 3.99 -0.30 -0.29
CA ALA A 116 4.07 0.22 1.07
C ALA A 116 5.53 0.49 1.48
N ALA A 117 6.43 -0.45 1.22
CA ALA A 117 7.85 -0.30 1.52
C ALA A 117 8.47 0.89 0.76
N ASP A 118 8.23 1.01 -0.53
CA ASP A 118 8.75 2.10 -1.36
C ASP A 118 8.21 3.46 -0.97
N VAL A 119 6.93 3.56 -0.58
CA VAL A 119 6.36 4.82 -0.10
C VAL A 119 7.00 5.22 1.23
N MET A 120 7.11 4.29 2.18
CA MET A 120 7.57 4.60 3.53
C MET A 120 9.09 4.75 3.63
N CYS A 121 9.84 3.94 2.89
CA CYS A 121 11.30 3.87 2.92
C CYS A 121 11.98 4.51 1.70
N GLY A 122 11.24 4.92 0.68
CA GLY A 122 11.78 5.41 -0.59
C GLY A 122 12.12 4.28 -1.57
N ALA A 123 11.67 4.45 -2.82
CA ALA A 123 11.95 3.53 -3.91
C ALA A 123 13.41 3.67 -4.36
N SER A 124 14.11 2.54 -4.45
CA SER A 124 15.51 2.49 -4.89
C SER A 124 15.88 1.24 -5.68
N SER A 125 14.93 0.33 -5.92
CA SER A 125 15.14 -0.91 -6.67
C SER A 125 15.43 -0.64 -8.15
N VAL A 126 16.25 -1.48 -8.78
CA VAL A 126 16.68 -1.28 -10.17
C VAL A 126 15.48 -1.33 -11.12
N GLY A 127 15.38 -0.32 -11.98
CA GLY A 127 14.32 -0.23 -12.99
C GLY A 127 12.97 0.27 -12.48
N PHE A 128 12.90 0.78 -11.24
CA PHE A 128 11.76 1.50 -10.68
C PHE A 128 12.08 2.99 -10.54
N THR A 129 11.07 3.85 -10.59
CA THR A 129 11.26 5.30 -10.39
C THR A 129 11.66 5.58 -8.94
N ALA A 130 12.84 6.15 -8.74
CA ALA A 130 13.34 6.45 -7.40
C ALA A 130 12.48 7.50 -6.68
N THR A 131 12.25 7.31 -5.38
CA THR A 131 11.50 8.26 -4.54
C THR A 131 12.23 8.50 -3.22
N LYS A 132 11.90 9.61 -2.55
CA LYS A 132 12.35 9.87 -1.18
C LYS A 132 11.42 9.16 -0.18
N PRO A 133 11.93 8.71 0.99
CA PRO A 133 11.10 8.24 2.08
C PRO A 133 10.07 9.29 2.51
N GLN A 134 8.95 8.86 3.10
CA GLN A 134 7.99 9.81 3.66
C GLN A 134 8.64 10.66 4.77
N PRO A 135 8.35 11.98 4.82
CA PRO A 135 8.80 12.86 5.89
C PRO A 135 8.10 12.59 7.23
N LEU A 136 8.71 13.07 8.32
CA LEU A 136 8.23 12.84 9.70
C LEU A 136 6.79 13.30 9.96
N ASN A 137 6.32 14.36 9.31
CA ASN A 137 4.94 14.84 9.44
C ASN A 137 3.90 13.83 8.91
N ILE A 138 4.32 12.87 8.07
CA ILE A 138 3.53 11.71 7.64
C ILE A 138 3.85 10.51 8.51
N THR A 139 5.14 10.16 8.68
CA THR A 139 5.50 8.92 9.40
C THR A 139 5.10 8.93 10.87
N ASN A 140 5.02 10.10 11.53
CA ASN A 140 4.51 10.23 12.91
C ASN A 140 3.02 9.91 13.05
N LYS A 141 2.27 9.92 11.94
CA LYS A 141 0.85 9.52 11.89
C LYS A 141 0.67 8.06 11.51
N VAL A 142 1.74 7.32 11.22
CA VAL A 142 1.70 5.87 11.00
C VAL A 142 2.10 5.18 12.29
N ALA A 143 1.23 4.28 12.78
CA ALA A 143 1.48 3.46 13.97
C ALA A 143 2.25 2.18 13.62
N ALA A 144 1.79 1.45 12.60
CA ALA A 144 2.37 0.18 12.18
C ALA A 144 2.36 0.00 10.67
N ILE A 145 3.32 -0.78 10.16
CA ILE A 145 3.43 -1.18 8.76
C ILE A 145 3.61 -2.70 8.71
N ILE A 146 2.67 -3.43 8.12
CA ILE A 146 2.77 -4.87 7.94
C ILE A 146 3.01 -5.16 6.46
N LEU A 147 4.08 -5.88 6.17
CA LEU A 147 4.45 -6.29 4.83
C LEU A 147 4.48 -7.81 4.78
N MET A 148 3.78 -8.43 3.83
CA MET A 148 3.77 -9.89 3.66
C MET A 148 4.23 -10.23 2.24
N GLY A 149 5.37 -10.92 2.11
CA GLY A 149 5.93 -11.31 0.83
C GLY A 149 6.47 -10.14 0.00
N ASP A 150 7.13 -9.15 0.62
CA ASP A 150 7.67 -7.95 -0.05
C ASP A 150 8.78 -8.29 -1.07
N PRO A 151 8.54 -8.14 -2.40
CA PRO A 151 9.55 -8.34 -3.44
C PRO A 151 10.75 -7.37 -3.34
N SER A 152 10.60 -6.26 -2.62
CA SER A 152 11.65 -5.25 -2.42
C SER A 152 12.54 -5.47 -1.21
N THR A 153 12.28 -6.57 -0.48
CA THR A 153 13.08 -7.04 0.66
C THR A 153 14.58 -6.98 0.34
N THR A 154 15.33 -6.38 1.27
CA THR A 154 16.79 -6.45 1.29
C THR A 154 17.18 -7.25 2.52
N LYS A 155 18.09 -8.22 2.40
CA LYS A 155 18.54 -9.03 3.53
C LYS A 155 19.13 -8.16 4.66
N GLY A 156 18.97 -8.62 5.90
CA GLY A 156 19.55 -7.98 7.08
C GLY A 156 18.78 -6.77 7.62
N GLN A 157 17.58 -6.47 7.11
CA GLN A 157 16.75 -5.43 7.71
C GLN A 157 16.18 -5.91 9.06
N ALA A 158 16.33 -5.08 10.10
CA ALA A 158 15.98 -5.44 11.47
C ALA A 158 14.49 -5.77 11.71
N PHE A 159 13.63 -5.37 10.79
CA PHE A 159 12.19 -5.62 10.85
C PHE A 159 11.75 -6.87 10.06
N HIS A 160 12.69 -7.66 9.53
CA HIS A 160 12.36 -8.94 8.90
C HIS A 160 11.90 -9.97 9.93
N VAL A 161 10.82 -10.66 9.59
CA VAL A 161 10.28 -11.80 10.33
C VAL A 161 10.11 -12.97 9.37
N GLY A 162 10.49 -14.17 9.80
CA GLY A 162 10.38 -15.39 9.00
C GLY A 162 11.72 -16.05 8.75
N SER A 163 11.68 -17.13 7.96
CA SER A 163 12.84 -18.01 7.74
C SER A 163 13.75 -17.56 6.59
N SER A 164 13.31 -16.65 5.72
CA SER A 164 14.14 -16.16 4.61
C SER A 164 15.40 -15.46 5.12
N LYS A 165 16.50 -15.65 4.39
CA LYS A 165 17.78 -14.95 4.60
C LYS A 165 18.27 -14.23 3.34
N GLY A 166 17.50 -14.33 2.26
CA GLY A 166 17.83 -13.74 0.96
C GLY A 166 17.31 -12.32 0.77
N ASP A 167 17.67 -11.78 -0.38
CA ASP A 167 17.08 -10.58 -0.96
C ASP A 167 15.82 -10.95 -1.75
N GLY A 168 14.87 -10.03 -1.91
CA GLY A 168 13.74 -10.23 -2.81
C GLY A 168 14.14 -10.11 -4.28
N ILE A 169 13.19 -10.31 -5.20
CA ILE A 169 13.46 -10.20 -6.65
C ILE A 169 13.70 -8.76 -7.13
N PHE A 170 13.35 -7.75 -6.32
CA PHE A 170 13.56 -6.33 -6.60
C PHE A 170 14.20 -5.60 -5.41
N PRO A 171 15.36 -6.04 -4.90
CA PRO A 171 15.85 -5.57 -3.61
C PRO A 171 16.20 -4.08 -3.65
N ARG A 172 15.84 -3.37 -2.58
CA ARG A 172 16.15 -1.95 -2.42
C ARG A 172 17.65 -1.72 -2.37
N GLN A 173 18.13 -0.77 -3.17
CA GLN A 173 19.56 -0.37 -3.20
C GLN A 173 19.92 0.58 -2.06
N LYS A 174 18.93 1.27 -1.46
CA LYS A 174 19.11 2.23 -0.35
C LYS A 174 18.21 1.89 0.85
N PRO A 175 18.41 0.74 1.53
CA PRO A 175 17.52 0.28 2.61
C PRO A 175 17.50 1.22 3.84
N ASN A 176 18.52 2.07 4.02
CA ASN A 176 18.60 3.05 5.10
C ASN A 176 17.49 4.12 5.08
N GLY A 177 16.75 4.25 3.97
CA GLY A 177 15.57 5.11 3.91
C GLY A 177 14.48 4.74 4.91
N CYS A 178 14.43 3.48 5.37
CA CYS A 178 13.48 3.03 6.40
C CYS A 178 13.73 3.60 7.81
N ARG A 179 14.83 4.34 8.05
CA ARG A 179 15.12 4.91 9.38
C ARG A 179 14.01 5.83 9.93
N TYR A 180 13.24 6.47 9.04
CA TYR A 180 12.13 7.37 9.42
C TYR A 180 10.89 6.65 9.93
N VAL A 181 10.85 5.33 9.78
CA VAL A 181 9.80 4.45 10.30
C VAL A 181 10.39 3.41 11.27
N SER A 182 11.58 3.64 11.82
CA SER A 182 12.23 2.68 12.74
C SER A 182 11.26 2.19 13.82
N GLY A 183 11.19 0.87 14.03
CA GLY A 183 10.30 0.22 15.00
C GLY A 183 8.83 0.05 14.56
N LYS A 184 8.41 0.59 13.41
CA LYS A 184 7.01 0.51 12.94
C LYS A 184 6.74 -0.61 11.93
N PRO A 185 7.69 -1.02 11.08
CA PRO A 185 7.49 -2.15 10.18
C PRO A 185 7.64 -3.51 10.86
N MET A 186 6.88 -4.47 10.34
CA MET A 186 7.13 -5.90 10.45
C MET A 186 6.96 -6.51 9.04
N SER A 187 8.05 -7.02 8.47
CA SER A 187 8.07 -7.56 7.11
C SER A 187 8.27 -9.07 7.10
N PHE A 188 7.23 -9.80 6.74
CA PHE A 188 7.20 -11.25 6.72
C PHE A 188 7.72 -11.79 5.38
N CYS A 189 8.78 -12.59 5.45
CA CYS A 189 9.31 -13.35 4.32
C CYS A 189 9.82 -14.71 4.81
N ASN A 190 9.27 -15.78 4.23
CA ASN A 190 9.67 -17.15 4.55
C ASN A 190 10.55 -17.71 3.42
N ALA A 191 11.50 -18.56 3.79
CA ALA A 191 12.38 -19.23 2.84
C ALA A 191 11.56 -20.03 1.81
N GLY A 192 11.99 -19.99 0.55
CA GLY A 192 11.31 -20.63 -0.57
C GLY A 192 10.30 -19.75 -1.29
N ASP A 193 9.88 -18.61 -0.73
CA ASP A 193 8.99 -17.66 -1.40
C ASP A 193 9.64 -17.09 -2.67
N PRO A 194 9.04 -17.25 -3.87
CA PRO A 194 9.67 -16.87 -5.13
C PRO A 194 9.80 -15.35 -5.37
N PHE A 195 9.18 -14.51 -4.54
CA PHE A 195 9.15 -13.07 -4.73
C PHE A 195 9.98 -12.33 -3.68
N CYS A 196 9.78 -12.63 -2.39
CA CYS A 196 10.55 -11.97 -1.33
C CYS A 196 11.89 -12.65 -1.04
N GLU A 197 12.14 -13.83 -1.62
CA GLU A 197 13.45 -14.50 -1.64
C GLU A 197 13.82 -14.89 -3.09
N ALA A 198 14.74 -14.16 -3.70
CA ALA A 198 15.22 -14.42 -5.05
C ALA A 198 15.79 -15.84 -5.16
N GLY A 199 15.29 -16.60 -6.13
CA GLY A 199 15.62 -18.02 -6.31
C GLY A 199 14.67 -18.99 -5.62
N GLY A 200 13.76 -18.49 -4.76
CA GLY A 200 12.63 -19.25 -4.23
C GLY A 200 11.70 -19.75 -5.35
N ARG A 201 10.95 -20.82 -5.07
CA ARG A 201 10.08 -21.50 -6.04
C ARG A 201 8.75 -21.98 -5.46
N ASP A 202 8.50 -21.76 -4.18
CA ASP A 202 7.31 -22.23 -3.49
C ASP A 202 6.26 -21.12 -3.41
N LEU A 203 5.38 -21.08 -4.42
CA LEU A 203 4.25 -20.17 -4.44
C LEU A 203 3.28 -20.41 -3.27
N SER A 204 3.21 -21.63 -2.73
CA SER A 204 2.34 -21.91 -1.59
C SER A 204 2.80 -21.17 -0.33
N THR A 205 4.11 -21.06 -0.13
CA THR A 205 4.69 -20.23 0.94
C THR A 205 4.27 -18.77 0.80
N HIS A 206 4.31 -18.22 -0.42
CA HIS A 206 3.87 -16.84 -0.68
C HIS A 206 2.40 -16.60 -0.30
N MET A 207 1.52 -17.57 -0.57
CA MET A 207 0.09 -17.42 -0.31
C MET A 207 -0.31 -17.67 1.15
N ARG A 208 0.59 -18.18 1.99
CA ARG A 208 0.28 -18.62 3.36
C ARG A 208 0.63 -17.63 4.47
N TYR A 209 1.14 -16.43 4.15
CA TYR A 209 1.51 -15.45 5.20
C TYR A 209 0.36 -15.10 6.14
N VAL A 210 -0.87 -14.94 5.62
CA VAL A 210 -2.04 -14.60 6.46
C VAL A 210 -2.35 -15.73 7.46
N SER A 211 -2.31 -16.99 7.02
CA SER A 211 -2.52 -18.14 7.90
C SER A 211 -1.35 -18.37 8.87
N ALA A 212 -0.11 -18.18 8.42
CA ALA A 212 1.08 -18.48 9.21
C ALA A 212 1.43 -17.38 10.22
N HIS A 213 1.23 -16.12 9.83
CA HIS A 213 1.74 -14.94 10.55
C HIS A 213 0.66 -13.90 10.85
N GLY A 214 -0.58 -14.10 10.42
CA GLY A 214 -1.64 -13.11 10.57
C GLY A 214 -1.95 -12.75 12.03
N GLN A 215 -1.83 -13.69 12.97
CA GLN A 215 -2.01 -13.40 14.39
C GLN A 215 -0.89 -12.48 14.91
N THR A 216 0.37 -12.86 14.68
CA THR A 216 1.55 -12.05 15.03
C THR A 216 1.48 -10.64 14.44
N ALA A 217 1.07 -10.53 13.17
CA ALA A 217 0.89 -9.25 12.50
C ALA A 217 -0.20 -8.39 13.17
N THR A 218 -1.35 -8.99 13.51
CA THR A 218 -2.43 -8.30 14.24
C THR A 218 -1.96 -7.83 15.60
N ASP A 219 -1.32 -8.70 16.39
CA ASP A 219 -0.84 -8.37 17.75
C ASP A 219 0.16 -7.21 17.72
N PHE A 220 1.12 -7.26 16.81
CA PHE A 220 2.09 -6.18 16.61
C PHE A 220 1.40 -4.88 16.23
N ALA A 221 0.51 -4.88 15.23
CA ALA A 221 -0.16 -3.66 14.78
C ALA A 221 -1.04 -3.02 15.87
N VAL A 222 -1.77 -3.83 16.63
CA VAL A 222 -2.60 -3.35 17.76
C VAL A 222 -1.72 -2.77 18.87
N SER A 223 -0.65 -3.47 19.25
CA SER A 223 0.31 -2.97 20.25
C SER A 223 0.90 -1.62 19.82
N MET A 224 1.35 -1.52 18.57
CA MET A 224 1.95 -0.29 18.05
C MET A 224 0.96 0.87 17.99
N PHE A 225 -0.33 0.61 17.71
CA PHE A 225 -1.36 1.65 17.75
C PHE A 225 -1.54 2.23 19.15
N HIS A 226 -1.56 1.39 20.19
CA HIS A 226 -1.71 1.87 21.57
C HIS A 226 -0.47 2.58 22.13
N LEU A 227 0.71 2.38 21.51
CA LEU A 227 1.94 3.08 21.85
C LEU A 227 2.13 4.42 21.11
N ALA A 228 1.33 4.68 20.07
CA ALA A 228 1.59 5.74 19.08
C ALA A 228 0.97 7.11 19.41
#